data_AF-A0A7Y5C955-F1
#
_entry.id   AF-A0A7Y5C955-F1
#
_cell.length_a   1.000
_cell.length_b   1.000
_cell.length_c   1.000
_cell.angle_alpha   90.00
_cell.angle_beta   90.00
_cell.angle_gamma   90.00
#
_symmetry.space_group_name_H-M   'P 1'
#
loop_
_entity.id
_entity.type
_entity.pdbx_description
1 polymer ?
#
loop_
_entity_poly.entity_id
_entity_poly.type
_entity_poly.pdbx_seq_one_letter_code
_entity_poly.pdbx_strand_id
1 'polypeptide(L)'
;MSERMPAPRRVAAVLMLVSGVTHVAQLYFYPANHSAWGASIFGGIYFALGLYLRFSKGRAALWLTAILPSIGGALGVWRFLHLHRNPFSVFHVAVDLVVVPCCIYLLSRRKAVTDE
;
A
#
# COMPACT_ATOMS: atom_id res chain seq x y z
N MET A 1 -0.15 24.52 16.17
CA MET A 1 0.94 23.52 16.29
C MET A 1 0.82 22.51 15.16
N SER A 2 1.71 22.56 14.17
CA SER A 2 1.78 21.54 13.12
C SER A 2 2.39 20.28 13.74
N GLU A 3 1.55 19.39 14.28
CA GLU A 3 2.00 18.06 14.72
C GLU A 3 2.63 17.36 13.51
N ARG A 4 3.95 17.23 13.52
CA ARG A 4 4.68 16.53 12.47
C ARG A 4 4.18 15.08 12.43
N MET A 5 3.73 14.65 11.26
CA MET A 5 3.34 13.27 11.02
C MET A 5 4.47 12.32 11.43
N PRO A 6 4.17 11.20 12.14
CA PRO A 6 5.17 10.19 12.45
C PRO A 6 5.88 9.71 11.18
N ALA A 7 7.21 9.60 11.22
CA ALA A 7 7.99 9.20 10.06
C ALA A 7 7.50 7.90 9.38
N PRO A 8 7.13 6.82 10.12
CA PRO A 8 6.60 5.60 9.50
C PRO A 8 5.28 5.83 8.75
N ARG A 9 4.43 6.73 9.25
CA ARG A 9 3.16 7.06 8.61
C ARG A 9 3.38 7.81 7.30
N ARG A 10 4.33 8.75 7.31
CA ARG A 10 4.70 9.51 6.12
C ARG A 10 5.30 8.62 5.04
N VAL A 11 6.22 7.73 5.43
CA VAL A 11 6.83 6.75 4.53
C VAL A 11 5.76 5.86 3.92
N ALA A 12 4.90 5.24 4.75
CA ALA A 12 3.81 4.40 4.27
C ALA A 12 2.85 5.14 3.33
N ALA A 13 2.48 6.39 3.64
CA ALA A 13 1.58 7.17 2.80
C ALA A 13 2.20 7.49 1.42
N VAL A 14 3.46 7.92 1.39
CA VAL A 14 4.17 8.21 0.13
C VAL A 14 4.31 6.94 -0.71
N LEU A 15 4.72 5.83 -0.09
CA LEU A 15 4.87 4.56 -0.79
C LEU A 15 3.54 4.05 -1.36
N MET A 16 2.43 4.20 -0.64
CA MET A 16 1.09 3.84 -1.14
C MET A 16 0.67 4.71 -2.33
N LEU A 17 0.95 6.02 -2.30
CA LEU A 17 0.65 6.90 -3.42
C LEU A 17 1.46 6.53 -4.66
N VAL A 18 2.77 6.30 -4.50
CA VAL A 18 3.65 5.87 -5.61
C VAL A 18 3.22 4.50 -6.15
N SER A 19 2.88 3.56 -5.26
CA SER A 19 2.36 2.25 -5.64
C SER A 19 1.07 2.37 -6.46
N GLY A 20 0.15 3.24 -6.04
CA GLY A 20 -1.09 3.50 -6.76
C GLY A 20 -0.87 4.05 -8.17
N VAL A 21 -0.01 5.07 -8.31
CA VAL A 21 0.34 5.64 -9.62
C VAL A 21 0.98 4.58 -10.53
N THR A 22 1.93 3.81 -10.00
CA THR A 22 2.64 2.79 -10.80
C THR A 22 1.74 1.63 -11.22
N HIS A 23 0.78 1.21 -10.40
CA HIS A 23 -0.24 0.23 -10.79
C HIS A 23 -1.11 0.72 -11.96
N VAL A 24 -1.53 1.98 -11.95
CA VAL A 24 -2.29 2.56 -13.08
C VAL A 24 -1.39 2.70 -14.31
N ALA A 25 -0.13 3.11 -14.13
CA ALA A 25 0.84 3.21 -15.22
C ALA A 25 1.10 1.87 -15.92
N GLN A 26 0.92 0.72 -15.26
CA GLN A 26 1.05 -0.59 -15.91
C GLN A 26 0.11 -0.76 -17.10
N LEU A 27 -1.06 -0.12 -17.11
CA LEU A 27 -1.98 -0.17 -18.27
C LEU A 27 -1.34 0.43 -19.52
N TYR A 28 -0.48 1.42 -19.36
CA TYR A 28 0.22 2.06 -20.48
C TYR A 28 1.35 1.17 -21.03
N PHE A 29 2.10 0.50 -20.15
CA PHE A 29 3.22 -0.36 -20.55
C PHE A 29 2.79 -1.79 -20.96
N TYR A 30 1.66 -2.28 -20.46
CA TYR A 30 1.13 -3.63 -20.70
C TYR A 30 -0.37 -3.64 -21.07
N PRO A 31 -0.80 -2.90 -22.12
CA PRO A 31 -2.21 -2.69 -22.43
C PRO A 31 -2.98 -3.97 -22.82
N ALA A 32 -2.31 -4.95 -23.42
CA ALA A 32 -2.93 -6.19 -23.89
C ALA A 32 -3.10 -7.27 -22.80
N ASN A 33 -2.64 -7.00 -21.57
CA ASN A 33 -2.64 -8.01 -20.52
C ASN A 33 -3.87 -7.82 -19.62
N HIS A 34 -4.85 -8.73 -19.65
CA HIS A 34 -6.06 -8.66 -18.80
C HIS A 34 -5.73 -8.54 -17.31
N SER A 35 -4.58 -9.10 -16.91
CA SER A 35 -4.07 -8.98 -15.54
C SER A 35 -3.66 -7.55 -15.14
N ALA A 36 -3.39 -6.65 -16.11
CA ALA A 36 -3.11 -5.23 -15.86
C ALA A 36 -4.35 -4.43 -15.46
N TRP A 37 -5.54 -4.82 -15.93
CA TRP A 37 -6.81 -4.20 -15.52
C TRP A 37 -7.14 -4.46 -14.05
N GLY A 38 -6.94 -5.71 -13.58
CA GLY A 38 -7.09 -6.02 -12.16
C GLY A 38 -6.12 -5.21 -11.30
N ALA A 39 -4.86 -5.14 -11.73
CA ALA A 39 -3.83 -4.37 -11.04
C ALA A 39 -4.15 -2.86 -10.97
N SER A 40 -4.66 -2.24 -12.02
CA SER A 40 -4.97 -0.81 -12.00
C SER A 40 -6.08 -0.45 -11.01
N ILE A 41 -7.08 -1.34 -10.82
CA ILE A 41 -8.11 -1.18 -9.80
C ILE A 41 -7.49 -1.17 -8.40
N PHE A 42 -6.60 -2.12 -8.10
CA PHE A 42 -5.81 -2.11 -6.86
C PHE A 42 -4.98 -0.82 -6.73
N GLY A 43 -4.42 -0.32 -7.84
CA GLY A 43 -3.73 0.95 -7.90
C GLY A 43 -4.56 2.15 -7.44
N GLY A 44 -5.79 2.26 -7.95
CA GLY A 44 -6.73 3.30 -7.52
C GLY A 44 -7.05 3.21 -6.02
N ILE A 45 -7.28 2.00 -5.51
CA ILE A 45 -7.52 1.76 -4.09
C ILE A 45 -6.29 2.16 -3.25
N TYR A 46 -5.09 1.79 -3.68
CA TYR A 46 -3.85 2.11 -2.96
C TYR A 46 -3.54 3.60 -2.94
N PHE A 47 -3.81 4.29 -4.05
CA PHE A 47 -3.72 5.74 -4.08
C PHE A 47 -4.69 6.40 -3.08
N ALA A 48 -5.95 5.96 -3.07
CA ALA A 48 -6.94 6.46 -2.11
C ALA A 48 -6.55 6.17 -0.65
N LEU A 49 -6.00 4.99 -0.35
CA LEU A 49 -5.47 4.65 0.97
C LEU A 49 -4.26 5.51 1.35
N GLY A 50 -3.37 5.83 0.41
CA GLY A 50 -2.25 6.74 0.63
C GLY A 50 -2.72 8.14 1.03
N LEU A 51 -3.72 8.68 0.32
CA LEU A 51 -4.36 9.96 0.69
C LEU A 51 -5.05 9.86 2.06
N TYR A 52 -5.81 8.79 2.29
CA TYR A 52 -6.51 8.59 3.55
C TYR A 52 -5.52 8.49 4.72
N LEU A 53 -4.40 7.79 4.56
CA LEU A 53 -3.34 7.70 5.55
C LEU A 53 -2.66 9.07 5.76
N ARG A 54 -2.54 9.89 4.71
CA ARG A 54 -1.95 11.23 4.76
C ARG A 54 -2.80 12.26 5.51
N PHE A 55 -4.12 12.20 5.37
CA PHE A 55 -5.04 13.23 5.89
C PHE A 55 -5.81 12.79 7.14
N SER A 56 -6.13 11.51 7.29
CA SER A 56 -6.76 11.00 8.51
C SER A 56 -5.71 10.80 9.61
N LYS A 57 -6.11 10.86 10.88
CA LYS A 57 -5.32 10.37 12.02
C LYS A 57 -5.95 9.10 12.65
N GLY A 58 -7.04 8.59 12.08
CA GLY A 58 -7.81 7.47 12.62
C GLY A 58 -7.08 6.12 12.58
N ARG A 59 -7.51 5.18 13.43
CA ARG A 59 -7.03 3.78 13.44
C ARG A 59 -7.48 3.03 12.19
N ALA A 60 -8.66 3.36 11.66
CA ALA A 60 -9.18 2.77 10.43
C ALA A 60 -8.21 2.93 9.25
N ALA A 61 -7.58 4.10 9.11
CA ALA A 61 -6.59 4.33 8.05
C ALA A 61 -5.40 3.38 8.14
N LEU A 62 -4.91 3.11 9.35
CA LEU A 62 -3.79 2.18 9.55
C LEU A 62 -4.21 0.74 9.31
N TRP A 63 -5.40 0.33 9.76
CA TRP A 63 -5.92 -1.03 9.54
C TRP A 63 -6.17 -1.33 8.07
N LEU A 64 -6.88 -0.45 7.36
CA LEU A 64 -7.15 -0.63 5.93
C LEU A 64 -5.86 -0.68 5.12
N THR A 65 -4.88 0.17 5.47
CA THR A 65 -3.57 0.22 4.81
C THR A 65 -2.62 -0.91 5.26
N ALA A 66 -2.97 -1.67 6.30
CA ALA A 66 -2.25 -2.91 6.62
C ALA A 66 -2.87 -4.11 5.90
N ILE A 67 -4.21 -4.22 5.91
CA ILE A 67 -4.93 -5.38 5.41
C ILE A 67 -4.90 -5.44 3.88
N LEU A 68 -5.26 -4.36 3.19
CA LEU A 68 -5.37 -4.39 1.73
C LEU A 68 -4.03 -4.55 1.01
N PRO A 69 -2.93 -3.91 1.46
CA PRO A 69 -1.59 -4.21 0.95
C PRO A 69 -1.13 -5.63 1.28
N SER A 70 -1.50 -6.21 2.42
CA SER A 70 -1.18 -7.62 2.68
C SER A 70 -1.85 -8.56 1.68
N ILE A 71 -3.12 -8.30 1.36
CA ILE A 71 -3.88 -9.08 0.37
C ILE A 71 -3.26 -8.91 -1.02
N GLY A 72 -2.99 -7.67 -1.46
CA GLY A 72 -2.42 -7.45 -2.78
C GLY A 72 -0.97 -7.91 -2.90
N GLY A 73 -0.17 -7.84 -1.84
CA GLY A 73 1.16 -8.42 -1.79
C GLY A 73 1.12 -9.94 -1.97
N ALA A 74 0.21 -10.63 -1.28
CA ALA A 74 0.01 -12.07 -1.47
C ALA A 74 -0.44 -12.43 -2.90
N LEU A 75 -1.40 -11.67 -3.45
CA LEU A 75 -1.85 -11.84 -4.84
C LEU A 75 -0.73 -11.52 -5.85
N GLY A 76 0.10 -10.52 -5.56
CA GLY A 76 1.26 -10.11 -6.36
C GLY A 76 2.32 -11.19 -6.41
N VAL A 77 2.64 -11.82 -5.28
CA VAL A 77 3.53 -12.99 -5.22
C VAL A 77 2.94 -14.17 -5.99
N TRP A 78 1.67 -14.49 -5.78
CA TRP A 78 1.01 -15.58 -6.51
C TRP A 78 1.07 -15.36 -8.03
N ARG A 79 0.78 -14.13 -8.48
CA ARG A 79 0.87 -13.73 -9.90
C ARG A 79 2.29 -13.80 -10.44
N PHE A 80 3.30 -13.40 -9.66
CA PHE A 80 4.70 -13.46 -10.06
C PHE A 80 5.18 -14.90 -10.29
N LEU A 81 4.74 -15.84 -9.45
CA LEU A 81 5.13 -17.24 -9.54
C LEU A 81 4.39 -18.00 -10.66
N HIS A 82 3.10 -17.71 -10.88
CA HIS A 82 2.24 -18.54 -11.75
C HIS A 82 1.88 -17.90 -13.09
N LEU A 83 1.87 -16.57 -13.22
CA LEU A 83 1.44 -15.91 -14.45
C LEU A 83 2.59 -15.25 -15.20
N HIS A 84 3.24 -14.25 -14.61
CA HIS A 84 4.25 -13.45 -15.30
C HIS A 84 5.25 -12.84 -14.32
N ARG A 85 6.55 -13.01 -14.60
CA ARG A 85 7.62 -12.28 -13.92
C ARG A 85 7.68 -10.85 -14.44
N ASN A 86 6.97 -9.95 -13.76
CA ASN A 86 6.94 -8.53 -14.08
C ASN A 86 7.71 -7.73 -13.01
N PRO A 87 8.66 -6.84 -13.37
CA PRO A 87 9.35 -5.97 -12.42
C PRO A 87 8.40 -5.13 -11.56
N PHE A 88 7.24 -4.72 -12.10
CA PHE A 88 6.23 -4.01 -11.32
C PHE A 88 5.69 -4.85 -10.16
N SER A 89 5.46 -6.15 -10.35
CA SER A 89 4.99 -7.02 -9.27
C SER A 89 6.01 -7.14 -8.15
N VAL A 90 7.30 -7.22 -8.49
CA VAL A 90 8.39 -7.24 -7.48
C VAL A 90 8.42 -5.92 -6.71
N PHE A 91 8.32 -4.79 -7.42
CA PHE A 91 8.28 -3.47 -6.79
C PHE A 91 7.09 -3.31 -5.83
N HIS A 92 5.90 -3.71 -6.23
CA HIS A 92 4.70 -3.59 -5.40
C HIS A 92 4.77 -4.47 -4.15
N VAL A 93 5.23 -5.71 -4.28
CA VAL A 93 5.46 -6.59 -3.12
C VAL A 93 6.50 -6.00 -2.17
N ALA A 94 7.58 -5.40 -2.69
CA ALA A 94 8.58 -4.74 -1.86
C ALA A 94 8.01 -3.52 -1.11
N VAL A 95 7.12 -2.76 -1.75
CA VAL A 95 6.39 -1.67 -1.09
C VAL A 95 5.51 -2.20 0.04
N ASP A 96 4.75 -3.27 -0.19
CA ASP A 96 3.86 -3.86 0.80
C ASP A 96 4.64 -4.37 2.03
N LEU A 97 5.81 -4.97 1.81
CA LEU A 97 6.73 -5.40 2.87
C LEU A 97 7.23 -4.25 3.77
N VAL A 98 7.18 -3.00 3.31
CA VAL A 98 7.55 -1.82 4.11
C VAL A 98 6.30 -1.18 4.73
N VAL A 99 5.23 -1.03 3.96
CA VAL A 99 3.99 -0.37 4.38
C VAL A 99 3.33 -1.12 5.53
N VAL A 100 3.18 -2.45 5.40
CA VAL A 100 2.45 -3.27 6.38
C VAL A 100 3.12 -3.21 7.77
N PRO A 101 4.44 -3.44 7.92
CA PRO A 101 5.11 -3.28 9.21
C PRO A 101 5.03 -1.86 9.77
N CYS A 102 5.12 -0.83 8.92
CA CYS A 102 4.95 0.57 9.37
C CYS A 102 3.56 0.80 9.98
N CYS A 103 2.50 0.30 9.34
CA CYS A 103 1.14 0.40 9.84
C CYS A 103 0.93 -0.39 11.14
N ILE A 104 1.44 -1.63 11.21
CA ILE A 104 1.38 -2.46 12.41
C ILE A 104 2.13 -1.81 13.58
N TYR A 105 3.35 -1.32 13.36
CA TYR A 105 4.14 -0.63 14.37
C TYR A 105 3.39 0.57 14.96
N LEU A 106 2.75 1.39 14.12
CA LEU A 106 1.96 2.54 14.57
C LEU A 106 0.69 2.12 15.32
N LEU A 107 0.03 1.02 14.91
CA LEU A 107 -1.12 0.48 15.63
C LEU A 107 -0.74 -0.02 17.03
N SER A 108 0.38 -0.72 17.15
CA SER A 108 0.89 -1.25 18.43
C SER A 108 1.31 -0.13 19.39
N ARG A 109 2.04 0.87 18.89
CA ARG A 109 2.45 2.05 19.70
C ARG A 109 1.27 2.86 20.19
N ARG A 110 0.17 2.92 19.43
CA ARG A 110 -1.00 3.71 19.81
C ARG A 110 -1.88 3.02 20.85
N LYS A 111 -1.92 1.67 20.88
CA LYS A 111 -2.57 0.93 21.97
C LYS A 111 -1.91 1.24 23.31
N ALA A 112 -0.58 1.20 23.35
CA ALA A 112 0.19 1.47 24.57
C ALA A 112 -0.05 2.85 25.21
N VAL A 113 -0.58 3.82 24.47
CA VAL A 113 -0.89 5.18 24.96
C VAL A 113 -2.34 5.33 25.43
N THR A 114 -3.22 4.38 25.07
CA THR A 114 -4.64 4.44 25.46
C THR A 114 -4.96 3.51 26.63
N ASP A 115 -3.99 2.71 27.07
CA ASP A 115 -4.11 1.73 28.16
C ASP A 115 -3.39 2.21 29.46
N GLU A 116 -2.99 3.48 29.54
CA GLU A 116 -2.54 4.20 30.75
C GLU A 116 -3.59 5.24 31.16
#